data_AF-A0A2H5ZUC1-F1
#
_entry.id   AF-A0A2H5ZUC1-F1
#
_cell.length_a   1.000
_cell.length_b   1.000
_cell.length_c   1.000
_cell.angle_alpha   90.00
_cell.angle_beta   90.00
_cell.angle_gamma   90.00
#
_symmetry.space_group_name_H-M   'P 1'
#
loop_
_entity.id
_entity.type
_entity.pdbx_description
1 polymer ?
#
loop_
_entity_poly.entity_id
_entity_poly.type
_entity_poly.pdbx_seq_one_letter_code
_entity_poly.pdbx_strand_id
1 'polypeptide(L)'
;MALVLNFHCGRCGREYAVYYPKAVVYPLYGQGTREQGAREDAQEEASGALAVLRERAERQGRTWVDAGRTQRVVCACGKALNLDLSQHPRVPQSKAGAGRQTGLIPFGTPPKRPA
;
A
#
# COMPACT_ATOMS: atom_id res chain seq x y z
N MET A 1 -12.91 4.69 4.36
CA MET A 1 -11.89 4.98 5.41
C MET A 1 -10.56 5.28 4.74
N ALA A 2 -9.94 6.41 5.09
CA ALA A 2 -8.59 6.78 4.65
C ALA A 2 -7.54 5.84 5.25
N LEU A 3 -6.61 5.35 4.42
CA LEU A 3 -5.50 4.52 4.89
C LEU A 3 -4.32 5.43 5.23
N VAL A 4 -3.95 5.51 6.52
CA VAL A 4 -2.75 6.21 6.97
C VAL A 4 -1.82 5.21 7.63
N LEU A 5 -0.59 5.10 7.13
CA LEU A 5 0.44 4.23 7.66
C LEU A 5 1.57 5.07 8.27
N ASN A 6 2.13 4.61 9.39
CA ASN A 6 3.30 5.23 9.99
C ASN A 6 4.57 4.60 9.41
N PHE A 7 5.49 5.44 8.96
CA PHE A 7 6.81 5.06 8.46
C PHE A 7 7.89 5.72 9.30
N HIS A 8 8.92 4.97 9.64
CA HIS A 8 10.08 5.50 10.35
C HIS A 8 11.29 5.53 9.42
N CYS A 9 12.01 6.64 9.39
CA CYS A 9 13.30 6.67 8.72
C CYS A 9 14.28 5.77 9.48
N GLY A 10 14.65 4.62 8.90
CA GLY A 10 15.63 3.71 9.53
C GLY A 10 17.05 4.26 9.68
N ARG A 11 17.31 5.55 9.39
CA ARG A 11 18.60 6.22 9.65
C ARG A 11 18.52 7.21 10.82
N CYS A 12 17.54 8.12 10.82
CA CYS A 12 17.42 9.16 11.84
C CYS A 12 16.19 9.02 12.75
N GLY A 13 15.38 7.97 12.59
CA GLY A 13 14.22 7.69 13.43
C GLY A 13 12.99 8.59 13.17
N ARG A 14 13.09 9.60 12.31
CA ARG A 14 11.97 10.51 12.02
C ARG A 14 10.74 9.76 11.52
N GLU A 15 9.58 10.12 12.06
CA GLU A 15 8.29 9.51 11.76
C GLU A 15 7.54 10.27 10.67
N TYR A 16 6.89 9.51 9.80
CA TYR A 16 6.07 9.97 8.69
C TYR A 16 4.68 9.34 8.81
N ALA A 17 3.65 10.15 8.74
CA ALA A 17 2.27 9.69 8.57
C ALA A 17 1.94 9.77 7.08
N VAL A 18 1.87 8.61 6.42
CA VAL A 18 1.69 8.52 4.97
C VAL A 18 0.25 8.14 4.68
N TYR A 19 -0.49 9.05 4.10
CA TYR A 19 -1.83 8.81 3.57
C TYR A 19 -1.75 8.15 2.19
N TYR A 20 -2.50 7.08 2.02
CA TYR A 20 -2.69 6.38 0.76
C TYR A 20 -4.15 6.51 0.31
N PRO A 21 -4.41 7.28 -0.76
CA PRO A 21 -5.73 7.36 -1.34
C PRO A 21 -6.23 5.99 -1.80
N LYS A 22 -7.53 5.73 -1.69
CA LYS A 22 -8.16 4.52 -2.22
C LYS A 22 -7.93 4.37 -3.72
N ALA A 23 -7.87 5.47 -4.46
CA ALA A 23 -7.51 5.46 -5.88
C ALA A 23 -6.17 4.75 -6.15
N VAL A 24 -5.24 4.77 -5.17
CA VAL A 24 -3.98 4.03 -5.19
C VAL A 24 -4.14 2.61 -4.65
N VAL A 25 -4.85 2.45 -3.53
CA VAL A 25 -4.93 1.17 -2.80
C VAL A 25 -5.84 0.15 -3.47
N TYR A 26 -7.04 0.53 -3.90
CA TYR A 26 -8.06 -0.38 -4.45
C TYR A 26 -7.56 -1.25 -5.60
N PRO A 27 -6.89 -0.71 -6.64
CA PRO A 27 -6.38 -1.55 -7.72
C PRO A 27 -5.25 -2.49 -7.28
N LEU A 28 -4.46 -2.13 -6.26
CA LEU A 28 -3.36 -2.98 -5.76
C LEU A 28 -3.86 -4.22 -5.02
N TYR A 29 -5.01 -4.12 -4.34
CA TYR A 29 -5.55 -5.20 -3.51
C TYR A 29 -6.79 -5.88 -4.11
N GLY A 30 -7.24 -5.47 -5.31
CA GLY A 30 -8.45 -6.00 -5.94
C GLY A 30 -9.73 -5.69 -5.16
N GLN A 31 -9.75 -4.57 -4.43
CA GLN A 31 -10.88 -4.15 -3.58
C GLN A 31 -11.85 -3.19 -4.28
N GLY A 32 -11.51 -2.73 -5.49
CA GLY A 32 -12.31 -1.80 -6.28
C GLY A 32 -11.52 -1.22 -7.45
N THR A 33 -12.14 -0.33 -8.21
CA THR A 33 -11.44 0.39 -9.30
C THR A 33 -10.80 1.68 -8.79
N ARG A 34 -9.90 2.25 -9.61
CA ARG A 34 -9.28 3.55 -9.33
C ARG A 34 -10.33 4.66 -9.28
N GLU A 35 -11.31 4.63 -10.17
CA GLU A 35 -12.37 5.63 -10.29
C GLU A 35 -13.29 5.61 -9.06
N GLN A 36 -13.66 4.40 -8.60
CA GLN A 36 -14.40 4.24 -7.36
C GLN A 36 -13.62 4.82 -6.18
N GLY A 37 -12.33 4.46 -6.07
CA GLY A 37 -11.46 4.98 -5.02
C GLY A 37 -11.37 6.51 -5.04
N ALA A 38 -11.18 7.11 -6.21
CA ALA A 38 -11.07 8.56 -6.37
C ALA A 38 -12.36 9.29 -5.93
N ARG A 39 -13.53 8.73 -6.23
CA ARG A 39 -14.81 9.29 -5.78
C ARG A 39 -14.94 9.26 -4.26
N GLU A 40 -14.57 8.14 -3.64
CA GLU A 40 -14.61 8.00 -2.18
C GLU A 40 -13.57 8.89 -1.48
N ASP A 41 -12.37 9.02 -2.06
CA ASP A 41 -11.34 9.93 -1.56
C ASP A 41 -11.81 11.40 -1.62
N ALA A 42 -12.48 11.80 -2.70
CA ALA A 42 -13.05 13.15 -2.81
C ALA A 42 -14.15 13.42 -1.76
N GLN A 43 -14.97 12.41 -1.42
CA GLN A 43 -15.97 12.53 -0.35
C GLN A 43 -15.30 12.66 1.03
N GLU A 44 -14.22 11.93 1.28
CA GLU A 44 -13.45 12.03 2.52
C GLU A 44 -12.71 13.38 2.64
N GLU A 45 -12.23 13.93 1.53
CA GLU A 45 -11.65 15.27 1.50
C GLU A 45 -12.73 16.34 1.78
N ALA A 46 -13.89 16.26 1.10
CA ALA A 46 -15.00 17.19 1.28
C ALA A 46 -15.58 17.18 2.70
N SER A 47 -15.58 16.02 3.37
CA SER A 47 -16.01 15.90 4.77
C SER A 47 -14.97 16.41 5.79
N GLY A 48 -13.77 16.79 5.35
CA GLY A 48 -12.70 17.24 6.23
C GLY A 48 -11.99 16.11 7.00
N ALA A 49 -12.32 14.85 6.72
CA ALA A 49 -11.72 13.70 7.41
C ALA A 49 -10.19 13.66 7.24
N LEU A 50 -9.68 14.01 6.06
CA LEU A 50 -8.23 14.09 5.79
C LEU A 50 -7.56 15.22 6.58
N ALA A 51 -8.21 16.36 6.74
CA ALA A 51 -7.68 17.48 7.51
C ALA A 51 -7.51 17.11 8.99
N VAL A 52 -8.51 16.44 9.58
CA VAL A 52 -8.45 15.95 10.97
C VAL A 52 -7.33 14.93 11.16
N LEU A 53 -7.14 14.01 10.21
CA LEU A 53 -6.05 13.03 10.27
C LEU A 53 -4.68 13.68 10.16
N ARG A 54 -4.54 14.66 9.26
CA ARG A 54 -3.32 15.44 9.09
C ARG A 54 -2.98 16.20 10.37
N GLU A 55 -3.91 16.97 10.91
CA GLU A 55 -3.71 17.76 12.13
C GLU A 55 -3.30 16.84 13.30
N ARG A 56 -3.97 15.68 13.45
CA ARG A 56 -3.62 14.70 14.48
C ARG A 56 -2.20 14.17 14.31
N ALA A 57 -1.78 13.87 13.07
CA ALA A 57 -0.43 13.37 12.79
C ALA A 57 0.64 14.43 13.08
N GLU A 58 0.42 15.66 12.62
CA GLU A 58 1.33 16.79 12.84
C GLU A 58 1.44 17.11 14.35
N ARG A 59 0.32 17.07 15.10
CA ARG A 59 0.33 17.21 16.57
C ARG A 59 1.12 16.12 17.29
N GLN A 60 1.25 14.94 16.68
CA GLN A 60 2.10 13.85 17.19
C GLN A 60 3.58 13.99 16.77
N GLY A 61 3.96 15.10 16.12
CA GLY A 61 5.32 15.34 15.63
C GLY A 61 5.67 14.56 14.36
N ARG A 62 4.68 13.96 13.68
CA ARG A 62 4.88 13.19 12.45
C ARG A 62 4.82 14.10 11.23
N THR A 63 5.65 13.81 10.23
CA THR A 63 5.57 14.50 8.94
C THR A 63 4.45 13.88 8.10
N TRP A 64 3.44 14.68 7.73
CA TRP A 64 2.37 14.21 6.84
C TRP A 64 2.85 14.09 5.39
N VAL A 65 2.50 12.99 4.73
CA VAL A 65 2.80 12.74 3.31
C VAL A 65 1.56 12.20 2.62
N ASP A 66 1.25 12.76 1.46
CA ASP A 66 0.19 12.25 0.56
C ASP A 66 0.84 11.42 -0.56
N ALA A 67 0.67 10.10 -0.47
CA ALA A 67 1.21 9.15 -1.46
C ALA A 67 0.46 9.16 -2.80
N GLY A 68 -0.66 9.86 -2.91
CA GLY A 68 -1.29 10.18 -4.20
C GLY A 68 -0.50 11.22 -4.99
N ARG A 69 0.26 12.08 -4.31
CA ARG A 69 1.06 13.15 -4.93
C ARG A 69 2.52 12.78 -5.09
N THR A 70 3.12 12.17 -4.05
CA THR A 70 4.51 11.73 -4.09
C THR A 70 4.73 10.46 -3.31
N GLN A 71 5.42 9.51 -3.92
CA GLN A 71 5.79 8.22 -3.32
C GLN A 71 7.30 8.11 -3.07
N ARG A 72 8.06 9.17 -3.36
CA ARG A 72 9.50 9.24 -3.11
C ARG A 72 9.78 10.48 -2.30
N VAL A 73 10.19 10.28 -1.06
CA VAL A 73 10.45 11.37 -0.10
C VAL A 73 11.92 11.30 0.31
N VAL A 74 12.61 12.43 0.28
CA VAL A 74 13.95 12.54 0.87
C VAL A 74 13.77 12.95 2.33
N CYS A 75 14.22 12.11 3.25
CA CYS A 75 14.24 12.44 4.67
C CYS A 75 15.23 13.58 4.93
N ALA A 76 15.03 14.36 6.01
CA ALA A 76 15.96 15.42 6.40
C ALA A 76 17.40 14.94 6.66
N CYS A 77 17.61 13.65 6.93
CA CYS A 77 18.94 13.05 7.03
C CYS A 77 19.55 12.64 5.67
N GLY A 78 18.93 13.04 4.55
CA GLY A 78 19.33 12.71 3.18
C GLY A 78 18.94 11.31 2.69
N LYS A 79 18.32 10.47 3.53
CA LYS A 79 17.90 9.12 3.11
C LYS A 79 16.65 9.19 2.23
N ALA A 80 16.72 8.58 1.04
CA ALA A 80 15.54 8.37 0.21
C ALA A 80 14.62 7.32 0.84
N LEU A 81 13.34 7.67 0.98
CA LEU A 81 12.27 6.82 1.46
C LEU A 81 11.39 6.47 0.26
N ASN A 82 11.23 5.18 0.02
CA ASN A 82 10.31 4.66 -0.96
C ASN A 82 8.99 4.30 -0.29
N LEU A 83 7.96 5.05 -0.65
CA LEU A 83 6.60 4.93 -0.11
C LEU A 83 5.66 4.33 -1.17
N ASP A 84 6.19 3.74 -2.24
CA ASP A 84 5.37 3.03 -3.22
C ASP A 84 4.86 1.71 -2.62
N LEU A 85 3.55 1.67 -2.32
CA LEU A 85 2.91 0.47 -1.77
C LEU A 85 3.03 -0.73 -2.71
N SER A 86 3.08 -0.54 -4.03
CA SER A 86 3.17 -1.67 -4.96
C SER A 86 4.44 -2.50 -4.76
N GLN A 87 5.48 -1.89 -4.19
CA GLN A 87 6.76 -2.54 -3.88
C GLN A 87 6.82 -3.09 -2.46
N HIS A 88 5.74 -2.95 -1.67
CA HIS A 88 5.69 -3.47 -0.32
C HIS A 88 5.53 -5.01 -0.36
N PRO A 89 6.32 -5.79 0.41
CA PRO A 89 6.32 -7.26 0.33
C PRO A 89 4.96 -7.93 0.61
N ARG A 90 4.06 -7.21 1.30
CA ARG A 90 2.71 -7.67 1.63
C ARG A 90 1.64 -7.30 0.59
N VAL A 91 1.98 -6.52 -0.44
CA VAL A 91 1.07 -6.27 -1.57
C VAL A 91 1.17 -7.46 -2.51
N PRO A 92 0.05 -8.12 -2.86
CA PRO A 92 0.04 -9.22 -3.82
C PRO A 92 0.74 -8.78 -5.12
N GLN A 93 1.89 -9.39 -5.43
CA GLN A 93 2.65 -9.10 -6.66
C GLN A 93 2.02 -9.76 -7.90
N SER A 94 0.86 -10.38 -7.75
CA SER A 94 0.13 -11.02 -8.82
C SER A 94 -0.56 -9.98 -9.69
N LYS A 95 -0.07 -9.84 -10.93
CA LYS A 95 -0.82 -9.26 -12.05
C LYS A 95 -2.27 -9.78 -12.01
N ALA A 96 -3.23 -8.89 -12.21
CA ALA A 96 -4.60 -9.27 -12.50
C ALA A 96 -4.61 -10.30 -13.65
N GLY A 97 -4.99 -11.54 -13.34
CA GLY A 97 -5.46 -12.54 -14.30
C GLY A 97 -4.61 -12.76 -15.57
N ALA A 98 -3.34 -13.13 -15.45
CA ALA A 98 -2.82 -14.16 -16.35
C ALA A 98 -3.18 -15.50 -15.70
N GLY A 99 -3.93 -16.34 -16.42
CA GLY A 99 -4.60 -17.53 -15.91
C GLY A 99 -3.77 -18.30 -14.89
N ARG A 100 -4.40 -18.70 -13.78
CA ARG A 100 -3.85 -19.72 -12.89
C ARG A 100 -3.59 -20.95 -13.75
N GLN A 101 -2.35 -21.14 -14.20
CA GLN A 101 -1.83 -22.48 -14.34
C GLN A 101 -1.89 -23.05 -12.93
N THR A 102 -2.90 -23.85 -12.67
CA THR A 102 -2.89 -24.81 -11.57
C THR A 102 -1.75 -25.77 -11.86
N GLY A 103 -0.55 -25.39 -11.44
CA GLY A 103 0.55 -26.33 -11.25
C GLY A 103 0.12 -27.29 -10.15
N LEU A 104 -0.59 -28.35 -10.54
CA LEU A 104 -0.57 -29.61 -9.82
C LEU A 104 0.91 -29.94 -9.64
N ILE A 105 1.40 -29.88 -8.40
CA ILE A 105 2.65 -30.57 -8.06
C ILE A 105 2.32 -32.04 -8.34
N PRO A 106 2.90 -32.70 -9.35
CA PRO A 106 2.67 -34.12 -9.52
C PRO A 106 3.40 -34.80 -8.36
N PHE A 107 2.64 -35.21 -7.34
CA PHE A 107 3.13 -36.22 -6.41
C PHE A 107 3.42 -37.46 -7.26
N GLY A 108 4.68 -37.90 -7.23
CA GLY A 108 5.15 -39.02 -8.03
C GLY A 108 4.23 -40.23 -7.91
N THR A 109 4.05 -40.93 -9.02
CA THR A 109 3.26 -42.16 -9.09
C THR A 109 3.75 -43.17 -8.06
N PRO A 110 2.86 -43.76 -7.23
CA PRO A 110 3.26 -44.84 -6.34
C PRO A 110 3.75 -46.05 -7.15
N PRO A 111 4.80 -46.75 -6.71
CA PRO A 111 5.35 -47.88 -7.45
C PRO A 111 4.30 -49.01 -7.55
N LYS A 112 4.09 -49.50 -8.78
CA LYS A 112 3.30 -50.71 -9.04
C LYS A 112 3.94 -51.88 -8.28
N ARG A 113 3.16 -52.50 -7.40
CA ARG A 113 3.52 -53.78 -6.77
C ARG A 113 3.56 -54.86 -7.86
N PRO A 114 4.64 -55.66 -7.99
CA PRO A 114 4.63 -56.82 -8.86
C PRO A 114 3.79 -57.95 -8.24
N ALA A 115 3.24 -58.77 -9.15
CA ALA A 115 2.30 -59.89 -9.01
C ALA A 115 2.20 -60.60 -7.66
#